data_AF-A0A4R7JPQ3-F1
#
_entry.id   AF-A0A4R7JPQ3-F1
#
_cell.length_a   1.000
_cell.length_b   1.000
_cell.length_c   1.000
_cell.angle_alpha   90.00
_cell.angle_beta   90.00
_cell.angle_gamma   90.00
#
_symmetry.space_group_name_H-M   'P 1'
#
loop_
_entity.id
_entity.type
_entity.pdbx_description
1 polymer ?
#
loop_
_entity_poly.entity_id
_entity_poly.type
_entity_poly.pdbx_seq_one_letter_code
_entity_poly.pdbx_strand_id
1 'polypeptide(L)'
;MTVLLTGATGFLGSRIAHALITTRSEPVVVLGRGDPSRLRSRMADALQVVGEGAFDERHGGYLRCVSGDVTKPWLGLSPALYARLAGEVDAIWHCASDIALTGERERLYRVNVHGTAQVLAFAAATPPQCRLVHVSSMAVAGARPSGRVTESDLSDVHGFETHYDASKYTAECLVRQWAERHGRPVVVLRPSIVAADRTLPEGAAGHSLSVLGDMLKAMSQEGAPGIPAQRPGARQLVLRLRVSSNASFNIVGDRYATEAMIRIGHDRCDQDATVHTFHVVHPRPTPVRDLLAVIEKQYPGLRIECADDDVPDPTDAERFVTASLTGFLRYCRHQRVYDCSNATAATPGLADPAPIDAVFLRGALGFACPDAHPSRTS
;
A
#
# COMPACT_ATOMS: atom_id res chain seq x y z
N MET A 1 17.93 18.69 0.41
CA MET A 1 16.85 18.74 -0.59
C MET A 1 15.50 18.93 0.09
N THR A 2 14.72 19.93 -0.31
CA THR A 2 13.34 20.09 0.18
C THR A 2 12.41 19.12 -0.57
N VAL A 3 11.76 18.22 0.16
CA VAL A 3 10.87 17.19 -0.39
C VAL A 3 9.41 17.56 -0.22
N LEU A 4 8.63 17.67 -1.29
CA LEU A 4 7.16 17.68 -1.22
C LEU A 4 6.64 16.24 -1.18
N LEU A 5 5.95 15.87 -0.10
CA LEU A 5 5.35 14.55 0.07
C LEU A 5 3.83 14.64 0.13
N THR A 6 3.17 13.91 -0.77
CA THR A 6 1.72 13.66 -0.71
C THR A 6 1.46 12.29 -0.09
N GLY A 7 0.36 12.15 0.67
CA GLY A 7 -0.01 10.86 1.28
C GLY A 7 0.73 10.54 2.58
N ALA A 8 1.39 11.53 3.21
CA ALA A 8 2.17 11.34 4.44
C ALA A 8 1.35 10.95 5.68
N THR A 9 0.01 11.03 5.62
CA THR A 9 -0.89 10.56 6.69
C THR A 9 -1.34 9.11 6.50
N GLY A 10 -0.87 8.43 5.46
CA GLY A 10 -1.15 7.01 5.20
C GLY A 10 -0.04 6.12 5.72
N PHE A 11 -0.29 4.82 5.74
CA PHE A 11 0.61 3.78 6.27
C PHE A 11 2.06 3.86 5.74
N LEU A 12 2.25 3.85 4.42
CA LEU A 12 3.58 3.89 3.82
C LEU A 12 4.15 5.32 3.76
N GLY A 13 3.32 6.31 3.45
CA GLY A 13 3.74 7.70 3.31
C GLY A 13 4.26 8.30 4.63
N SER A 14 3.67 7.93 5.78
CA SER A 14 4.17 8.38 7.08
C SER A 14 5.59 7.85 7.34
N ARG A 15 5.85 6.58 7.04
CA ARG A 15 7.20 5.96 7.15
C ARG A 15 8.24 6.65 6.27
N ILE A 16 7.87 6.95 5.02
CA ILE A 16 8.75 7.69 4.10
C ILE A 16 9.06 9.08 4.67
N ALA A 17 8.04 9.81 5.15
CA ALA A 17 8.24 11.12 5.78
C ALA A 17 9.18 11.02 6.98
N HIS A 18 8.95 10.03 7.83
CA HIS A 18 9.76 9.79 9.02
C HIS A 18 11.21 9.48 8.65
N ALA A 19 11.46 8.54 7.74
CA ALA A 19 12.80 8.18 7.31
C ALA A 19 13.58 9.39 6.72
N LEU A 20 12.93 10.19 5.87
CA LEU A 20 13.53 11.41 5.31
C LEU A 20 13.92 12.42 6.40
N ILE A 21 13.05 12.62 7.40
CA ILE A 21 13.28 13.59 8.47
C ILE A 21 14.31 13.07 9.49
N THR A 22 14.13 11.85 10.00
CA THR A 22 14.90 11.34 11.15
C THR A 22 16.24 10.75 10.73
N THR A 23 16.32 10.14 9.55
CA THR A 23 17.51 9.43 9.08
C THR A 23 18.33 10.23 8.09
N ARG A 24 17.68 11.10 7.30
CA ARG A 24 18.35 11.95 6.29
C ARG A 24 18.42 13.43 6.67
N SER A 25 17.73 13.86 7.73
CA SER A 25 17.66 15.26 8.14
C SER A 25 17.25 16.19 7.00
N GLU A 26 16.28 15.74 6.19
CA GLU A 26 15.80 16.49 5.03
C GLU A 26 14.51 17.25 5.35
N PRO A 27 14.37 18.52 4.90
CA PRO A 27 13.11 19.24 5.01
C PRO A 27 12.01 18.57 4.17
N VAL A 28 10.92 18.17 4.82
CA VAL A 28 9.73 17.58 4.20
C VAL A 28 8.53 18.50 4.34
N VAL A 29 8.00 18.89 3.19
CA VAL A 29 6.74 19.61 3.03
C VAL A 29 5.64 18.57 2.83
N VAL A 30 4.77 18.42 3.82
CA VAL A 30 3.63 17.49 3.74
C VAL A 30 2.41 18.22 3.23
N LEU A 31 1.90 17.79 2.07
CA LEU A 31 0.65 18.27 1.51
C LEU A 31 -0.49 17.31 1.90
N GLY A 32 -1.53 17.83 2.54
CA GLY A 32 -2.73 17.03 2.80
C GLY A 32 -3.95 17.84 3.22
N ARG A 33 -5.09 17.16 3.30
CA ARG A 33 -6.40 17.78 3.54
C ARG A 33 -6.58 18.21 4.99
N GLY A 34 -7.23 19.34 5.25
CA GLY A 34 -7.45 19.85 6.60
C GLY A 34 -6.36 20.82 7.05
N ASP A 35 -6.50 21.40 8.24
CA ASP A 35 -5.53 22.38 8.74
C ASP A 35 -4.17 21.73 9.10
N PRO A 36 -3.08 22.52 9.13
CA PRO A 36 -1.73 22.01 9.41
C PRO A 36 -1.58 21.26 10.75
N SER A 37 -2.31 21.64 11.80
CA SER A 37 -2.21 20.99 13.11
C SER A 37 -2.82 19.59 13.07
N ARG A 38 -3.97 19.44 12.41
CA ARG A 38 -4.63 18.14 12.20
C ARG A 38 -3.84 17.24 11.25
N LEU A 39 -3.10 17.81 10.29
CA LEU A 39 -2.15 17.06 9.48
C LEU A 39 -1.05 16.45 10.34
N ARG A 40 -0.41 17.25 11.21
CA ARG A 40 0.62 16.76 12.15
C ARG A 40 0.08 15.66 13.06
N SER A 41 -1.12 15.84 13.62
CA SER A 41 -1.75 14.82 14.47
C SER A 41 -1.92 13.49 13.74
N ARG A 42 -2.53 13.50 12.54
CA ARG A 42 -2.73 12.26 11.77
C ARG A 42 -1.42 11.61 11.32
N MET A 43 -0.37 12.41 11.09
CA MET A 43 0.95 11.85 10.85
C MET A 43 1.49 11.15 12.09
N ALA A 44 1.38 11.77 13.27
CA ALA A 44 1.79 11.14 14.52
C ALA A 44 1.01 9.83 14.75
N ASP A 45 -0.30 9.83 14.53
CA ASP A 45 -1.13 8.62 14.60
C ASP A 45 -0.64 7.55 13.61
N ALA A 46 -0.38 7.92 12.35
CA ALA A 46 0.15 7.02 11.34
C ALA A 46 1.58 6.52 11.61
N LEU A 47 2.36 7.21 12.44
CA LEU A 47 3.68 6.75 12.89
C LEU A 47 3.59 5.77 14.06
N GLN A 48 2.62 5.93 14.95
CA GLN A 48 2.35 4.94 15.99
C GLN A 48 2.02 3.57 15.41
N VAL A 49 1.27 3.54 14.30
CA VAL A 49 0.93 2.32 13.54
C VAL A 49 2.18 1.54 13.18
N VAL A 50 3.18 2.25 12.67
CA VAL A 50 4.37 1.64 12.07
C VAL A 50 5.50 1.45 13.09
N GLY A 51 5.19 1.66 14.38
CA GLY A 51 6.08 1.42 15.51
C GLY A 51 7.18 2.47 15.65
N GLU A 52 6.98 3.65 15.03
CA GLU A 52 7.94 4.75 15.05
C GLU A 52 7.48 5.81 16.04
N GLY A 53 8.45 6.53 16.62
CA GLY A 53 8.17 7.66 17.51
C GLY A 53 7.56 8.84 16.77
N ALA A 54 6.79 9.66 17.48
CA ALA A 54 6.39 10.96 16.94
C ALA A 54 7.63 11.85 16.72
N PHE A 55 7.50 12.83 15.82
CA PHE A 55 8.52 13.86 15.65
C PHE A 55 8.70 14.65 16.96
N ASP A 56 9.91 14.60 17.53
CA ASP A 56 10.29 15.43 18.68
C ASP A 56 10.74 16.85 18.23
N GLU A 57 11.10 17.71 19.20
CA GLU A 57 11.53 19.09 18.94
C GLU A 57 12.71 19.19 17.95
N ARG A 58 13.61 18.20 17.93
CA ARG A 58 14.77 18.16 17.03
C ARG A 58 14.36 18.01 15.57
N HIS A 59 13.18 17.44 15.33
CA HIS A 59 12.62 17.23 13.99
C HIS A 59 11.71 18.39 13.54
N GLY A 60 11.33 19.28 14.46
CA GLY A 60 10.34 20.33 14.20
C GLY A 60 10.71 21.26 13.03
N GLY A 61 12.00 21.53 12.85
CA GLY A 61 12.51 22.36 11.74
C GLY A 61 12.44 21.69 10.36
N TYR A 62 12.33 20.36 10.30
CA TYR A 62 12.31 19.60 9.06
C TYR A 62 10.89 19.30 8.57
N LEU A 63 9.85 19.42 9.41
CA LEU A 63 8.48 19.11 9.01
C LEU A 63 7.65 20.38 8.81
N ARG A 64 7.19 20.61 7.57
CA ARG A 64 6.25 21.69 7.24
C ARG A 64 4.94 21.12 6.67
N CYS A 65 3.85 21.21 7.42
CA CYS A 65 2.53 20.80 6.94
C CYS A 65 1.81 21.92 6.19
N VAL A 66 1.29 21.60 5.01
CA VAL A 66 0.56 22.51 4.12
C VAL A 66 -0.82 21.94 3.83
N SER A 67 -1.85 22.76 4.04
CA SER A 67 -3.23 22.40 3.71
C SER A 67 -3.41 22.41 2.19
N GLY A 68 -3.82 21.27 1.64
CA GLY A 68 -4.07 21.10 0.21
C GLY A 68 -4.81 19.81 -0.11
N ASP A 69 -5.17 19.63 -1.36
CA ASP A 69 -5.89 18.47 -1.85
C ASP A 69 -5.45 18.16 -3.28
N VAL A 70 -4.84 16.98 -3.47
CA VAL A 70 -4.40 16.52 -4.80
C VAL A 70 -5.54 16.47 -5.80
N THR A 71 -6.80 16.33 -5.34
CA THR A 71 -7.96 16.26 -6.23
C THR A 71 -8.45 17.62 -6.73
N LYS A 72 -7.85 18.72 -6.27
CA LYS A 72 -8.24 20.08 -6.63
C LYS A 72 -7.24 20.72 -7.61
N PRO A 73 -7.69 21.65 -8.46
CA PRO A 73 -6.80 22.50 -9.23
C PRO A 73 -5.72 23.13 -8.34
N TRP A 74 -4.50 23.23 -8.85
CA TRP A 74 -3.37 23.82 -8.11
C TRP A 74 -3.13 23.15 -6.76
N LEU A 75 -3.46 21.86 -6.63
CA LEU A 75 -3.37 21.11 -5.38
C LEU A 75 -4.22 21.72 -4.23
N GLY A 76 -5.23 22.53 -4.55
CA GLY A 76 -6.03 23.26 -3.58
C GLY A 76 -5.30 24.41 -2.89
N LEU A 77 -4.16 24.83 -3.43
CA LEU A 77 -3.33 25.92 -2.90
C LEU A 77 -3.74 27.27 -3.51
N SER A 78 -3.39 28.37 -2.82
CA SER A 78 -3.43 29.69 -3.44
C SER A 78 -2.35 29.80 -4.52
N PRO A 79 -2.55 30.61 -5.58
CA PRO A 79 -1.54 30.78 -6.62
C PRO A 79 -0.16 31.20 -6.08
N ALA A 80 -0.14 32.10 -5.08
CA ALA A 80 1.10 32.56 -4.46
C ALA A 80 1.84 31.43 -3.71
N LEU A 81 1.10 30.61 -2.95
CA LEU A 81 1.71 29.49 -2.24
C LEU A 81 2.16 28.40 -3.22
N TYR A 82 1.34 28.09 -4.24
CA TYR A 82 1.71 27.14 -5.28
C TYR A 82 3.01 27.52 -5.98
N ALA A 83 3.13 28.77 -6.44
CA ALA A 83 4.34 29.27 -7.12
C ALA A 83 5.56 29.24 -6.20
N ARG A 84 5.38 29.64 -4.92
CA ARG A 84 6.44 29.56 -3.92
C ARG A 84 6.90 28.12 -3.68
N LEU A 85 5.98 27.18 -3.46
CA LEU A 85 6.30 25.77 -3.26
C LEU A 85 7.01 25.21 -4.50
N ALA A 86 6.53 25.55 -5.70
CA ALA A 86 7.12 25.05 -6.93
C ALA A 86 8.58 25.51 -7.11
N GLY A 87 8.92 26.72 -6.65
CA GLY A 87 10.28 27.26 -6.69
C GLY A 87 11.23 26.76 -5.59
N GLU A 88 10.74 26.14 -4.51
CA GLU A 88 11.58 25.71 -3.38
C GLU A 88 11.76 24.19 -3.26
N VAL A 89 10.93 23.39 -3.95
CA VAL A 89 10.94 21.93 -3.84
C VAL A 89 11.96 21.31 -4.79
N ASP A 90 12.85 20.49 -4.25
CA ASP A 90 13.89 19.75 -4.99
C ASP A 90 13.43 18.34 -5.39
N ALA A 91 12.47 17.77 -4.67
CA ALA A 91 11.92 16.45 -5.00
C ALA A 91 10.44 16.34 -4.62
N ILE A 92 9.66 15.65 -5.44
CA ILE A 92 8.25 15.36 -5.21
C ILE A 92 8.10 13.85 -5.02
N TRP A 93 7.56 13.45 -3.87
CA TRP A 93 7.15 12.09 -3.58
C TRP A 93 5.63 11.99 -3.61
N HIS A 94 5.11 11.35 -4.66
CA HIS A 94 3.68 11.15 -4.83
C HIS A 94 3.24 9.78 -4.28
N CYS A 95 2.86 9.74 -3.00
CA CYS A 95 2.36 8.54 -2.33
C CYS A 95 0.84 8.57 -2.08
N ALA A 96 0.16 9.70 -2.31
CA ALA A 96 -1.28 9.80 -2.09
C ALA A 96 -2.05 8.89 -3.05
N SER A 97 -2.81 7.95 -2.49
CA SER A 97 -3.66 7.03 -3.24
C SER A 97 -4.85 6.58 -2.39
N ASP A 98 -5.98 6.35 -3.04
CA ASP A 98 -7.10 5.59 -2.50
C ASP A 98 -6.91 4.12 -2.87
N ILE A 99 -6.87 3.25 -1.85
CA ILE A 99 -6.49 1.83 -1.98
C ILE A 99 -7.68 0.87 -1.81
N ALA A 100 -8.90 1.39 -1.79
CA ALA A 100 -10.10 0.57 -1.59
C ALA A 100 -10.32 -0.38 -2.78
N LEU A 101 -10.04 -1.68 -2.60
CA LEU A 101 -10.19 -2.71 -3.64
C LEU A 101 -11.64 -2.89 -4.13
N THR A 102 -12.61 -2.56 -3.28
CA THR A 102 -14.05 -2.55 -3.57
C THR A 102 -14.61 -1.14 -3.73
N GLY A 103 -13.73 -0.14 -3.86
CA GLY A 103 -14.12 1.27 -4.01
C GLY A 103 -14.79 1.57 -5.34
N GLU A 104 -15.71 2.53 -5.32
CA GLU A 104 -16.33 3.05 -6.54
C GLU A 104 -15.29 3.64 -7.50
N ARG A 105 -15.46 3.37 -8.79
CA ARG A 105 -14.55 3.82 -9.85
C ARG A 105 -14.28 5.32 -9.77
N GLU A 106 -15.33 6.13 -9.66
CA GLU A 106 -15.22 7.60 -9.66
C GLU A 106 -14.39 8.11 -8.49
N ARG A 107 -14.60 7.55 -7.29
CA ARG A 107 -13.83 7.87 -6.08
C ARG A 107 -12.34 7.53 -6.27
N LEU A 108 -12.05 6.33 -6.76
CA LEU A 108 -10.68 5.87 -7.00
C LEU A 108 -9.99 6.72 -8.08
N TYR A 109 -10.64 6.96 -9.21
CA TYR A 109 -10.08 7.75 -10.31
C TYR A 109 -9.86 9.22 -9.92
N ARG A 110 -10.75 9.80 -9.12
CA ARG A 110 -10.58 11.18 -8.62
C ARG A 110 -9.30 11.35 -7.82
N VAL A 111 -8.94 10.39 -6.97
CA VAL A 111 -7.70 10.47 -6.18
C VAL A 111 -6.50 9.97 -6.99
N ASN A 112 -6.58 8.76 -7.54
CA ASN A 112 -5.43 8.09 -8.12
C ASN A 112 -5.07 8.61 -9.51
N VAL A 113 -6.04 9.04 -10.33
CA VAL A 113 -5.76 9.48 -11.70
C VAL A 113 -5.75 11.01 -11.76
N HIS A 114 -6.85 11.65 -11.38
CA HIS A 114 -6.92 13.11 -11.40
C HIS A 114 -5.95 13.73 -10.39
N GLY A 115 -5.80 13.15 -9.20
CA GLY A 115 -4.81 13.60 -8.23
C GLY A 115 -3.38 13.50 -8.73
N THR A 116 -3.02 12.41 -9.41
CA THR A 116 -1.72 12.30 -10.08
C THR A 116 -1.56 13.36 -11.17
N ALA A 117 -2.58 13.64 -11.98
CA ALA A 117 -2.52 14.70 -12.99
C ALA A 117 -2.23 16.09 -12.39
N GLN A 118 -2.84 16.43 -11.25
CA GLN A 118 -2.56 17.70 -10.55
C GLN A 118 -1.14 17.75 -10.00
N VAL A 119 -0.62 16.63 -9.49
CA VAL A 119 0.77 16.55 -9.02
C VAL A 119 1.75 16.67 -10.19
N LEU A 120 1.45 16.09 -11.35
CA LEU A 120 2.24 16.24 -12.57
C LEU A 120 2.23 17.69 -13.09
N ALA A 121 1.09 18.39 -13.00
CA ALA A 121 1.02 19.82 -13.30
C ALA A 121 1.90 20.64 -12.36
N PHE A 122 1.90 20.33 -11.05
CA PHE A 122 2.82 20.94 -10.08
C PHE A 122 4.28 20.62 -10.39
N ALA A 123 4.60 19.37 -10.70
CA ALA A 123 5.94 18.97 -11.12
C ALA A 123 6.40 19.77 -12.34
N ALA A 124 5.55 20.00 -13.34
CA ALA A 124 5.90 20.81 -14.51
C ALA A 124 6.22 22.27 -14.18
N ALA A 125 5.71 22.80 -13.06
CA ALA A 125 5.98 24.15 -12.59
C ALA A 125 7.26 24.26 -11.74
N THR A 126 7.88 23.13 -11.35
CA THR A 126 9.15 23.13 -10.60
C THR A 126 10.36 23.22 -11.53
N PRO A 127 11.55 23.58 -11.00
CA PRO A 127 12.79 23.56 -11.78
C PRO A 127 13.03 22.20 -12.47
N PRO A 128 13.66 22.15 -13.66
CA PRO A 128 13.90 20.90 -14.38
C PRO A 128 14.62 19.82 -13.58
N GLN A 129 15.47 20.23 -12.63
CA GLN A 129 16.24 19.34 -11.74
C GLN A 129 15.39 18.73 -10.62
N CYS A 130 14.19 19.26 -10.38
CA CYS A 130 13.30 18.75 -9.34
C CYS A 130 12.87 17.32 -9.70
N ARG A 131 13.22 16.38 -8.82
CA ARG A 131 12.98 14.96 -9.01
C ARG A 131 11.51 14.62 -8.80
N LEU A 132 10.98 13.69 -9.59
CA LEU A 132 9.67 13.09 -9.34
C LEU A 132 9.81 11.61 -8.99
N VAL A 133 9.25 11.23 -7.85
CA VAL A 133 9.11 9.85 -7.39
C VAL A 133 7.61 9.54 -7.29
N HIS A 134 7.13 8.62 -8.12
CA HIS A 134 5.75 8.16 -8.12
C HIS A 134 5.64 6.78 -7.46
N VAL A 135 4.84 6.68 -6.38
CA VAL A 135 4.50 5.38 -5.79
C VAL A 135 3.28 4.81 -6.52
N SER A 136 3.57 3.90 -7.44
CA SER A 136 2.60 3.07 -8.17
C SER A 136 2.22 1.84 -7.33
N SER A 137 2.00 0.68 -7.94
CA SER A 137 1.68 -0.59 -7.27
C SER A 137 1.91 -1.76 -8.24
N MET A 138 2.19 -2.96 -7.73
CA MET A 138 2.14 -4.18 -8.55
C MET A 138 0.74 -4.43 -9.16
N ALA A 139 -0.30 -3.78 -8.63
CA ALA A 139 -1.67 -3.84 -9.15
C ALA A 139 -1.79 -3.41 -10.61
N VAL A 140 -0.80 -2.68 -11.16
CA VAL A 140 -0.75 -2.36 -12.60
C VAL A 140 -0.65 -3.59 -13.49
N ALA A 141 -0.27 -4.76 -12.95
CA ALA A 141 -0.32 -6.04 -13.64
C ALA A 141 -1.75 -6.58 -13.85
N GLY A 142 -2.76 -5.92 -13.27
CA GLY A 142 -4.18 -6.19 -13.50
C GLY A 142 -4.57 -7.65 -13.26
N ALA A 143 -5.37 -8.18 -14.18
CA ALA A 143 -5.89 -9.56 -14.17
C ALA A 143 -4.95 -10.57 -14.86
N ARG A 144 -3.66 -10.26 -15.01
CA ARG A 144 -2.68 -11.24 -15.50
C ARG A 144 -2.66 -12.44 -14.53
N PRO A 145 -3.01 -13.66 -14.98
CA PRO A 145 -3.24 -14.77 -14.08
C PRO A 145 -1.92 -15.38 -13.56
N SER A 146 -0.88 -15.43 -14.39
CA SER A 146 0.35 -16.13 -14.05
C SER A 146 1.59 -15.63 -14.79
N GLY A 147 2.75 -16.14 -14.38
CA GLY A 147 4.04 -15.93 -15.02
C GLY A 147 4.89 -14.84 -14.35
N ARG A 148 6.03 -14.54 -14.99
CA ARG A 148 6.96 -13.50 -14.53
C ARG A 148 6.52 -12.13 -15.01
N VAL A 149 6.29 -11.22 -14.07
CA VAL A 149 6.02 -9.80 -14.33
C VAL A 149 7.33 -9.03 -14.19
N THR A 150 7.80 -8.43 -15.27
CA THR A 150 9.06 -7.65 -15.29
C THR A 150 8.84 -6.20 -14.88
N GLU A 151 9.90 -5.52 -14.45
CA GLU A 151 9.84 -4.08 -14.13
C GLU A 151 9.55 -3.21 -15.36
N SER A 152 9.70 -3.75 -16.57
CA SER A 152 9.30 -3.09 -17.82
C SER A 152 7.85 -3.34 -18.23
N ASP A 153 7.17 -4.32 -17.61
CA ASP A 153 5.80 -4.67 -17.97
C ASP A 153 4.85 -3.54 -17.55
N LEU A 154 4.12 -2.97 -18.51
CA LEU A 154 2.96 -2.13 -18.28
C LEU A 154 1.98 -2.38 -19.43
N SER A 155 0.92 -3.15 -19.17
CA SER A 155 -0.04 -3.52 -20.19
C SER A 155 -1.42 -3.80 -19.61
N ASP A 156 -2.46 -3.48 -20.37
CA ASP A 156 -3.87 -3.73 -20.06
C ASP A 156 -4.44 -4.93 -20.83
N VAL A 157 -3.62 -5.70 -21.55
CA VAL A 157 -4.06 -6.84 -22.39
C VAL A 157 -4.86 -7.90 -21.63
N HIS A 158 -4.63 -8.03 -20.32
CA HIS A 158 -5.37 -8.96 -19.47
C HIS A 158 -6.59 -8.32 -18.79
N GLY A 159 -6.80 -7.01 -18.94
CA GLY A 159 -7.77 -6.26 -18.15
C GLY A 159 -7.36 -6.11 -16.69
N PHE A 160 -8.33 -5.81 -15.83
CA PHE A 160 -8.13 -5.45 -14.43
C PHE A 160 -9.08 -6.22 -13.52
N GLU A 161 -8.61 -6.66 -12.34
CA GLU A 161 -9.47 -7.30 -11.35
C GLU A 161 -10.34 -6.27 -10.62
N THR A 162 -9.81 -5.08 -10.39
CA THR A 162 -10.49 -4.02 -9.66
C THR A 162 -10.38 -2.66 -10.34
N HIS A 163 -11.26 -1.73 -9.95
CA HIS A 163 -11.11 -0.32 -10.35
C HIS A 163 -9.84 0.31 -9.76
N TYR A 164 -9.31 -0.24 -8.66
CA TYR A 164 -8.05 0.21 -8.08
C TYR A 164 -6.90 -0.09 -9.04
N ASP A 165 -6.80 -1.31 -9.56
CA ASP A 165 -5.79 -1.71 -10.56
C ASP A 165 -5.81 -0.79 -11.77
N ALA A 166 -6.99 -0.60 -12.37
CA ALA A 166 -7.19 0.24 -13.54
C ALA A 166 -6.78 1.70 -13.26
N SER A 167 -7.10 2.21 -12.07
CA SER A 167 -6.73 3.57 -11.67
C SER A 167 -5.21 3.74 -11.49
N LYS A 168 -4.51 2.75 -10.91
CA LYS A 168 -3.05 2.78 -10.73
C LYS A 168 -2.34 2.64 -12.08
N TYR A 169 -2.82 1.76 -12.95
CA TYR A 169 -2.32 1.63 -14.32
C TYR A 169 -2.46 2.94 -15.08
N THR A 170 -3.65 3.56 -15.04
CA THR A 170 -3.91 4.82 -15.73
C THR A 170 -3.03 5.96 -15.19
N ALA A 171 -2.87 6.04 -13.87
CA ALA A 171 -1.99 7.02 -13.23
C ALA A 171 -0.54 6.86 -13.67
N GLU A 172 -0.02 5.62 -13.72
CA GLU A 172 1.34 5.37 -14.16
C GLU A 172 1.55 5.70 -15.65
N CYS A 173 0.56 5.44 -16.51
CA CYS A 173 0.58 5.87 -17.90
C CYS A 173 0.71 7.40 -18.02
N LEU A 174 -0.05 8.16 -17.22
CA LEU A 174 0.05 9.63 -17.21
C LEU A 174 1.44 10.11 -16.78
N VAL A 175 2.03 9.44 -15.78
CA VAL A 175 3.39 9.74 -15.28
C VAL A 175 4.43 9.51 -16.38
N ARG A 176 4.34 8.40 -17.11
CA ARG A 176 5.24 8.08 -18.23
C ARG A 176 5.12 9.08 -19.37
N GLN A 177 3.88 9.38 -19.78
CA GLN A 177 3.61 10.39 -20.81
C GLN A 177 4.08 11.78 -20.38
N TRP A 178 4.00 12.13 -19.10
CA TRP A 178 4.56 13.38 -18.58
C TRP A 178 6.09 13.39 -18.68
N ALA A 179 6.74 12.30 -18.27
CA ALA A 179 8.19 12.16 -18.31
C ALA A 179 8.73 12.34 -19.74
N GLU A 180 8.10 11.67 -20.71
CA GLU A 180 8.41 11.79 -22.14
C GLU A 180 8.20 13.21 -22.66
N ARG A 181 7.02 13.81 -22.42
CA ARG A 181 6.68 15.15 -22.92
C ARG A 181 7.59 16.24 -22.38
N HIS A 182 8.03 16.12 -21.14
CA HIS A 182 8.88 17.12 -20.49
C HIS A 182 10.37 16.79 -20.56
N GLY A 183 10.75 15.60 -21.03
CA GLY A 183 12.13 15.13 -21.02
C GLY A 183 12.73 15.06 -19.61
N ARG A 184 11.91 14.77 -18.59
CA ARG A 184 12.31 14.78 -17.17
C ARG A 184 12.27 13.38 -16.59
N PRO A 185 13.34 12.93 -15.91
CA PRO A 185 13.41 11.59 -15.36
C PRO A 185 12.39 11.41 -14.23
N VAL A 186 11.77 10.23 -14.17
CA VAL A 186 10.85 9.84 -13.09
C VAL A 186 11.24 8.47 -12.54
N VAL A 187 11.23 8.36 -11.21
CA VAL A 187 11.31 7.08 -10.50
C VAL A 187 9.89 6.57 -10.23
N VAL A 188 9.58 5.38 -10.71
CA VAL A 188 8.32 4.67 -10.46
C VAL A 188 8.57 3.50 -9.53
N LEU A 189 8.00 3.55 -8.33
CA LEU A 189 8.10 2.50 -7.31
C LEU A 189 6.80 1.70 -7.30
N ARG A 190 6.85 0.40 -7.58
CA ARG A 190 5.70 -0.51 -7.55
C ARG A 190 5.84 -1.47 -6.36
N PRO A 191 5.35 -1.10 -5.17
CA PRO A 191 5.25 -2.04 -4.07
C PRO A 191 4.25 -3.16 -4.35
N SER A 192 4.47 -4.32 -3.72
CA SER A 192 3.43 -5.33 -3.55
C SER A 192 2.50 -5.01 -2.36
N ILE A 193 1.89 -6.01 -1.72
CA ILE A 193 1.13 -5.79 -0.50
C ILE A 193 2.12 -5.44 0.62
N VAL A 194 2.23 -4.16 0.93
CA VAL A 194 3.04 -3.70 2.06
C VAL A 194 2.27 -3.95 3.35
N ALA A 195 2.86 -4.67 4.30
CA ALA A 195 2.24 -5.01 5.57
C ALA A 195 3.22 -4.87 6.74
N ALA A 196 2.69 -4.53 7.92
CA ALA A 196 3.42 -4.61 9.17
C ALA A 196 3.28 -6.01 9.77
N ASP A 197 4.30 -6.46 10.49
CA ASP A 197 4.34 -7.73 11.22
C ASP A 197 3.66 -7.65 12.61
N ARG A 198 2.83 -6.63 12.84
CA ARG A 198 2.22 -6.33 14.13
C ARG A 198 0.78 -5.89 13.99
N THR A 199 0.02 -6.08 15.06
CA THR A 199 -1.33 -5.53 15.18
C THR A 199 -1.28 -4.01 15.23
N LEU A 200 -2.14 -3.39 14.43
CA LEU A 200 -2.25 -1.94 14.36
C LEU A 200 -3.31 -1.46 15.36
N PRO A 201 -3.12 -0.28 15.99
CA PRO A 201 -4.16 0.31 16.82
C PRO A 201 -5.46 0.52 16.05
N GLU A 202 -6.59 0.39 16.73
CA GLU A 202 -7.91 0.62 16.13
C GLU A 202 -8.04 2.05 15.58
N GLY A 203 -8.65 2.20 14.41
CA GLY A 203 -8.85 3.50 13.74
C GLY A 203 -7.59 4.09 13.11
N ALA A 204 -6.44 3.43 13.22
CA ALA A 204 -5.19 3.93 12.68
C ALA A 204 -5.06 3.65 11.17
N ALA A 205 -4.11 4.31 10.51
CA ALA A 205 -3.90 4.16 9.07
C ALA A 205 -3.41 2.74 8.72
N GLY A 206 -4.35 1.86 8.35
CA GLY A 206 -4.08 0.44 8.08
C GLY A 206 -3.48 0.12 6.70
N HIS A 207 -3.24 -1.17 6.50
CA HIS A 207 -2.87 -1.77 5.21
C HIS A 207 -3.87 -2.86 4.81
N SER A 208 -3.78 -3.40 3.59
CA SER A 208 -4.78 -4.33 3.07
C SER A 208 -5.01 -5.55 3.98
N LEU A 209 -3.94 -6.15 4.52
CA LEU A 209 -4.09 -7.27 5.46
C LEU A 209 -4.75 -6.89 6.80
N SER A 210 -4.50 -5.69 7.35
CA SER A 210 -5.15 -5.29 8.59
C SER A 210 -6.65 -5.06 8.37
N VAL A 211 -7.03 -4.48 7.23
CA VAL A 211 -8.43 -4.32 6.82
C VAL A 211 -9.12 -5.68 6.66
N LEU A 212 -8.45 -6.66 6.05
CA LEU A 212 -8.97 -8.04 5.98
C LEU A 212 -9.18 -8.62 7.38
N GLY A 213 -8.22 -8.42 8.28
CA GLY A 213 -8.30 -8.82 9.69
C GLY A 213 -9.52 -8.23 10.41
N ASP A 214 -9.73 -6.93 10.27
CA ASP A 214 -10.87 -6.21 10.85
C ASP A 214 -12.21 -6.74 10.33
N MET A 215 -12.31 -7.01 9.02
CA MET A 215 -13.50 -7.60 8.41
C MET A 215 -13.80 -9.00 8.96
N LEU A 216 -12.77 -9.86 9.07
CA LEU A 216 -12.92 -11.20 9.63
C LEU A 216 -13.34 -11.16 11.11
N LYS A 217 -12.75 -10.25 11.89
CA LYS A 217 -13.10 -10.02 13.30
C LYS A 217 -14.56 -9.59 13.44
N ALA A 218 -15.01 -8.62 12.65
CA ALA A 218 -16.40 -8.15 12.66
C ALA A 218 -17.37 -9.30 12.32
N MET A 219 -17.12 -10.05 11.23
CA MET A 219 -17.94 -11.21 10.85
C MET A 219 -18.03 -12.26 11.94
N SER A 220 -16.91 -12.53 12.63
CA SER A 220 -16.88 -13.53 13.72
C SER A 220 -17.60 -13.07 14.98
N GLN A 221 -17.55 -11.78 15.32
CA GLN A 221 -18.10 -11.24 16.57
C GLN A 221 -19.59 -10.94 16.45
N GLU A 222 -20.00 -10.29 15.36
CA GLU A 222 -21.37 -9.85 15.13
C GLU A 222 -22.21 -10.92 14.44
N GLY A 223 -21.56 -11.90 13.81
CA GLY A 223 -22.19 -12.81 12.87
C GLY A 223 -22.44 -12.13 11.52
N ALA A 224 -22.90 -12.92 10.56
CA ALA A 224 -23.30 -12.44 9.24
C ALA A 224 -24.33 -13.42 8.62
N PRO A 225 -24.95 -13.10 7.48
CA PRO A 225 -25.78 -14.07 6.75
C PRO A 225 -25.07 -15.42 6.57
N GLY A 226 -25.64 -16.48 7.17
CA GLY A 226 -25.07 -17.83 7.18
C GLY A 226 -23.86 -18.05 8.11
N ILE A 227 -23.34 -17.00 8.76
CA ILE A 227 -22.20 -17.08 9.68
C ILE A 227 -22.71 -16.83 11.11
N PRO A 228 -22.75 -17.85 11.97
CA PRO A 228 -23.15 -17.64 13.36
C PRO A 228 -22.09 -16.81 14.10
N ALA A 229 -22.53 -15.85 14.90
CA ALA A 229 -21.65 -15.19 15.85
C ALA A 229 -20.98 -16.22 16.76
N GLN A 230 -19.68 -16.10 17.01
CA GLN A 230 -18.95 -17.08 17.82
C GLN A 230 -19.55 -17.19 19.23
N ARG A 231 -19.90 -18.42 19.62
CA ARG A 231 -20.37 -18.79 20.95
C ARG A 231 -19.77 -20.14 21.34
N PRO A 232 -19.52 -20.41 22.64
CA PRO A 232 -19.10 -21.73 23.09
C PRO A 232 -20.06 -22.82 22.57
N GLY A 233 -19.54 -23.85 21.89
CA GLY A 233 -20.34 -24.93 21.32
C GLY A 233 -20.94 -24.66 19.93
N ALA A 234 -20.53 -23.59 19.24
CA ALA A 234 -20.93 -23.35 17.85
C ALA A 234 -20.54 -24.53 16.93
N ARG A 235 -21.43 -24.85 15.98
CA ARG A 235 -21.20 -25.89 14.97
C ARG A 235 -20.05 -25.48 14.05
N GLN A 236 -19.36 -26.48 13.51
CA GLN A 236 -18.34 -26.29 12.49
C GLN A 236 -18.93 -25.56 11.27
N LEU A 237 -18.29 -24.47 10.85
CA LEU A 237 -18.58 -23.72 9.63
C LEU A 237 -17.57 -24.16 8.57
N VAL A 238 -18.06 -24.74 7.48
CA VAL A 238 -17.25 -25.08 6.31
C VAL A 238 -17.57 -24.08 5.20
N LEU A 239 -16.56 -23.38 4.71
CA LEU A 239 -16.70 -22.41 3.61
C LEU A 239 -15.93 -22.91 2.39
N ARG A 240 -16.64 -23.20 1.30
CA ARG A 240 -16.00 -23.42 0.00
C ARG A 240 -15.74 -22.07 -0.65
N LEU A 241 -14.49 -21.77 -0.97
CA LEU A 241 -14.08 -20.51 -1.60
C LEU A 241 -13.33 -20.82 -2.89
N ARG A 242 -13.62 -20.02 -3.93
CA ARG A 242 -12.90 -20.11 -5.20
C ARG A 242 -11.47 -19.57 -5.05
N VAL A 243 -10.55 -20.47 -4.76
CA VAL A 243 -9.14 -20.21 -4.46
C VAL A 243 -8.32 -21.32 -5.10
N SER A 244 -7.33 -20.96 -5.91
CA SER A 244 -6.49 -21.98 -6.54
C SER A 244 -5.44 -22.50 -5.57
N SER A 245 -5.21 -23.81 -5.59
CA SER A 245 -4.25 -24.52 -4.72
C SER A 245 -2.81 -24.02 -4.82
N ASN A 246 -2.46 -23.42 -5.96
CA ASN A 246 -1.14 -22.87 -6.26
C ASN A 246 -1.08 -21.34 -6.23
N ALA A 247 -2.18 -20.67 -5.85
CA ALA A 247 -2.22 -19.22 -5.81
C ALA A 247 -1.29 -18.64 -4.73
N SER A 248 -0.77 -17.46 -5.02
CA SER A 248 0.15 -16.77 -4.11
C SER A 248 -0.05 -15.26 -4.14
N PHE A 249 0.13 -14.62 -2.99
CA PHE A 249 0.28 -13.19 -2.86
C PHE A 249 1.75 -12.79 -2.83
N ASN A 250 2.10 -11.61 -3.34
CA ASN A 250 3.36 -11.00 -2.98
C ASN A 250 3.10 -10.02 -1.82
N ILE A 251 3.68 -10.31 -0.67
CA ILE A 251 3.58 -9.49 0.55
C ILE A 251 5.00 -9.09 0.93
N VAL A 252 5.21 -7.82 1.22
CA VAL A 252 6.51 -7.27 1.62
C VAL A 252 6.39 -6.54 2.95
N GLY A 253 7.36 -6.75 3.83
CA GLY A 253 7.42 -6.03 5.11
C GLY A 253 7.61 -4.53 4.90
N ASP A 254 6.86 -3.73 5.65
CA ASP A 254 6.85 -2.27 5.60
C ASP A 254 8.23 -1.63 5.83
N ARG A 255 9.03 -2.17 6.76
CA ARG A 255 10.41 -1.71 7.03
C ARG A 255 11.31 -1.87 5.80
N TYR A 256 11.33 -3.07 5.21
CA TYR A 256 12.10 -3.33 3.99
C TYR A 256 11.61 -2.44 2.84
N ALA A 257 10.30 -2.37 2.63
CA ALA A 257 9.73 -1.57 1.56
C ALA A 257 10.10 -0.08 1.70
N THR A 258 10.02 0.47 2.91
CA THR A 258 10.41 1.86 3.18
C THR A 258 11.88 2.10 2.86
N GLU A 259 12.78 1.26 3.39
CA GLU A 259 14.23 1.42 3.20
C GLU A 259 14.62 1.26 1.72
N ALA A 260 14.07 0.25 1.04
CA ALA A 260 14.29 0.06 -0.39
C ALA A 260 13.83 1.29 -1.19
N MET A 261 12.63 1.80 -0.90
CA MET A 261 12.10 2.97 -1.58
C MET A 261 12.96 4.21 -1.34
N ILE A 262 13.41 4.47 -0.11
CA ILE A 262 14.30 5.60 0.20
C ILE A 262 15.62 5.46 -0.58
N ARG A 263 16.26 4.29 -0.57
CA ARG A 263 17.50 4.08 -1.32
C ARG A 263 17.33 4.32 -2.82
N ILE A 264 16.21 3.87 -3.39
CA ILE A 264 15.93 3.99 -4.82
C ILE A 264 15.51 5.42 -5.20
N GLY A 265 14.50 5.97 -4.53
CA GLY A 265 13.87 7.25 -4.90
C GLY A 265 14.61 8.47 -4.39
N HIS A 266 15.40 8.34 -3.32
CA HIS A 266 16.16 9.44 -2.71
C HIS A 266 17.67 9.27 -2.92
N ASP A 267 18.27 8.16 -2.46
CA ASP A 267 19.73 8.06 -2.40
C ASP A 267 20.37 7.83 -3.79
N ARG A 268 19.65 7.21 -4.74
CA ARG A 268 20.09 7.06 -6.14
C ARG A 268 19.58 8.16 -7.05
N CYS A 269 20.40 8.49 -8.05
CA CYS A 269 20.11 9.47 -9.09
C CYS A 269 20.56 8.90 -10.44
N ASP A 270 19.81 7.95 -10.99
CA ASP A 270 20.07 7.51 -12.37
C ASP A 270 19.53 8.57 -13.33
N GLN A 271 20.37 8.99 -14.28
CA GLN A 271 20.06 10.01 -15.29
C GLN A 271 19.87 9.42 -16.70
N ASP A 272 20.03 8.11 -16.85
CA ASP A 272 20.18 7.48 -18.17
C ASP A 272 18.84 7.13 -18.83
N ALA A 273 17.74 7.04 -18.07
CA ALA A 273 16.41 6.79 -18.63
C ALA A 273 15.37 7.84 -18.20
N THR A 274 14.42 8.11 -19.09
CA THR A 274 13.30 9.02 -18.81
C THR A 274 12.37 8.46 -17.73
N VAL A 275 12.23 7.14 -17.62
CA VAL A 275 11.45 6.49 -16.56
C VAL A 275 12.19 5.26 -16.05
N HIS A 276 12.49 5.25 -14.75
CA HIS A 276 13.07 4.10 -14.06
C HIS A 276 12.00 3.42 -13.21
N THR A 277 11.77 2.13 -13.43
CA THR A 277 10.72 1.37 -12.74
C THR A 277 11.32 0.30 -11.85
N PHE A 278 10.82 0.22 -10.62
CA PHE A 278 11.32 -0.69 -9.59
C PHE A 278 10.19 -1.45 -8.91
N HIS A 279 10.31 -2.76 -8.84
CA HIS A 279 9.42 -3.63 -8.08
C HIS A 279 9.93 -3.75 -6.65
N VAL A 280 9.21 -3.15 -5.70
CA VAL A 280 9.52 -3.25 -4.26
C VAL A 280 8.69 -4.38 -3.68
N VAL A 281 9.22 -5.60 -3.84
CA VAL A 281 8.48 -6.85 -3.64
C VAL A 281 9.29 -7.82 -2.80
N HIS A 282 8.65 -8.84 -2.24
CA HIS A 282 9.35 -9.96 -1.63
C HIS A 282 9.76 -10.97 -2.72
N PRO A 283 11.01 -11.47 -2.74
CA PRO A 283 11.49 -12.36 -3.80
C PRO A 283 10.81 -13.73 -3.81
N ARG A 284 10.22 -14.13 -2.68
CA ARG A 284 9.45 -15.37 -2.54
C ARG A 284 7.97 -15.03 -2.31
N PRO A 285 7.05 -15.34 -3.24
CA PRO A 285 5.64 -15.08 -3.01
C PRO A 285 5.10 -15.97 -1.89
N THR A 286 4.12 -15.46 -1.13
CA THR A 286 3.45 -16.14 -0.03
C THR A 286 2.28 -16.96 -0.56
N PRO A 287 2.28 -18.29 -0.39
CA PRO A 287 1.14 -19.13 -0.75
C PRO A 287 -0.16 -18.66 -0.06
N VAL A 288 -1.27 -18.61 -0.80
CA VAL A 288 -2.58 -18.21 -0.24
C VAL A 288 -2.99 -19.17 0.89
N ARG A 289 -2.67 -20.46 0.77
CA ARG A 289 -2.93 -21.48 1.80
C ARG A 289 -2.31 -21.15 3.17
N ASP A 290 -1.17 -20.46 3.20
CA ASP A 290 -0.51 -20.12 4.46
C ASP A 290 -1.30 -19.03 5.20
N LEU A 291 -1.86 -18.07 4.45
CA LEU A 291 -2.80 -17.07 4.96
C LEU A 291 -4.09 -17.73 5.47
N LEU A 292 -4.67 -18.66 4.69
CA LEU A 292 -5.88 -19.37 5.09
C LEU A 292 -5.68 -20.20 6.36
N ALA A 293 -4.55 -20.90 6.50
CA ALA A 293 -4.22 -21.68 7.68
C ALA A 293 -4.11 -20.80 8.94
N VAL A 294 -3.58 -19.57 8.81
CA VAL A 294 -3.55 -18.59 9.91
C VAL A 294 -4.96 -18.17 10.31
N ILE A 295 -5.86 -17.96 9.34
CA ILE A 295 -7.26 -17.60 9.58
C ILE A 295 -8.02 -18.75 10.27
N GLU A 296 -7.92 -19.99 9.77
CA GLU A 296 -8.56 -21.15 10.40
C GLU A 296 -8.08 -21.36 11.84
N LYS A 297 -6.77 -21.17 12.10
CA LYS A 297 -6.21 -21.26 13.45
C LYS A 297 -6.73 -20.16 14.39
N GLN A 298 -7.06 -18.99 13.85
CA GLN A 298 -7.62 -17.88 14.62
C GLN A 298 -9.09 -18.10 15.00
N TYR A 299 -9.86 -18.80 14.18
CA TYR A 299 -11.31 -19.01 14.37
C TYR A 299 -11.63 -20.50 14.53
N PRO A 300 -11.56 -21.04 15.77
CA PRO A 300 -11.93 -22.43 16.04
C PRO A 300 -13.33 -22.76 15.53
N GLY A 301 -13.44 -23.83 14.74
CA GLY A 301 -14.70 -24.25 14.10
C GLY A 301 -14.85 -23.78 12.65
N LEU A 302 -13.98 -22.91 12.14
CA LEU A 302 -13.91 -22.58 10.72
C LEU A 302 -13.04 -23.61 9.97
N ARG A 303 -13.52 -24.06 8.81
CA ARG A 303 -12.76 -24.79 7.80
C ARG A 303 -12.98 -24.15 6.44
N ILE A 304 -11.93 -23.89 5.70
CA ILE A 304 -11.95 -23.28 4.37
C ILE A 304 -11.53 -24.33 3.35
N GLU A 305 -12.44 -24.64 2.43
CA GLU A 305 -12.19 -25.56 1.33
C GLU A 305 -11.95 -24.78 0.04
N CYS A 306 -10.79 -24.99 -0.57
CA CYS A 306 -10.42 -24.31 -1.80
C CYS A 306 -11.01 -25.04 -3.01
N ALA A 307 -11.65 -24.30 -3.90
CA ALA A 307 -12.13 -24.77 -5.20
C ALA A 307 -11.45 -23.99 -6.33
N ASP A 308 -10.99 -24.67 -7.38
CA ASP A 308 -10.42 -24.00 -8.56
C ASP A 308 -11.52 -23.32 -9.41
N ASP A 309 -12.72 -23.90 -9.42
CA ASP A 309 -13.91 -23.41 -10.14
C ASP A 309 -14.93 -22.71 -9.23
N ASP A 310 -15.98 -22.18 -9.84
CA ASP A 310 -17.10 -21.59 -9.10
C ASP A 310 -17.79 -22.63 -8.21
N VAL A 311 -18.14 -22.22 -6.99
CA VAL A 311 -18.78 -23.08 -5.99
C VAL A 311 -20.24 -23.33 -6.40
N PRO A 312 -20.64 -24.58 -6.67
CA PRO A 312 -22.03 -24.88 -7.01
C PRO A 312 -22.91 -24.79 -5.76
N ASP A 313 -24.11 -24.22 -5.96
CA ASP A 313 -25.13 -24.01 -4.92
C ASP A 313 -24.54 -23.46 -3.61
N PRO A 314 -23.98 -22.23 -3.63
CA PRO A 314 -23.31 -21.69 -2.47
C PRO A 314 -24.30 -21.51 -1.31
N THR A 315 -23.83 -21.70 -0.08
CA THR A 315 -24.57 -21.35 1.13
C THR A 315 -24.69 -19.83 1.28
N ASP A 316 -25.54 -19.36 2.19
CA ASP A 316 -25.62 -17.93 2.52
C ASP A 316 -24.28 -17.38 3.00
N ALA A 317 -23.53 -18.17 3.77
CA ALA A 317 -22.20 -17.82 4.26
C ALA A 317 -21.21 -17.67 3.10
N GLU A 318 -21.18 -18.63 2.17
CA GLU A 318 -20.28 -18.60 1.01
C GLU A 318 -20.60 -17.41 0.09
N ARG A 319 -21.89 -17.12 -0.16
CA ARG A 319 -22.31 -15.93 -0.91
C ARG A 319 -21.86 -14.65 -0.21
N PHE A 320 -22.09 -14.55 1.10
CA PHE A 320 -21.76 -13.37 1.88
C PHE A 320 -20.25 -13.11 1.92
N VAL A 321 -19.44 -14.14 2.20
CA VAL A 321 -17.98 -14.02 2.21
C VAL A 321 -17.45 -13.69 0.83
N THR A 322 -17.96 -14.35 -0.22
CA THR A 322 -17.53 -14.08 -1.60
C THR A 322 -17.79 -12.63 -1.98
N ALA A 323 -18.98 -12.11 -1.69
CA ALA A 323 -19.32 -10.71 -1.96
C ALA A 323 -18.48 -9.73 -1.11
N SER A 324 -18.35 -10.00 0.19
CA SER A 324 -17.64 -9.11 1.12
C SER A 324 -16.15 -9.05 0.84
N LEU A 325 -15.53 -10.17 0.48
CA LEU A 325 -14.09 -10.29 0.22
C LEU A 325 -13.75 -10.34 -1.27
N THR A 326 -14.66 -9.93 -2.16
CA THR A 326 -14.46 -9.99 -3.62
C THR A 326 -13.15 -9.33 -4.05
N GLY A 327 -12.81 -8.18 -3.45
CA GLY A 327 -11.56 -7.48 -3.75
C GLY A 327 -10.31 -8.33 -3.47
N PHE A 328 -10.32 -9.20 -2.45
CA PHE A 328 -9.20 -10.10 -2.13
C PHE A 328 -9.27 -11.39 -2.94
N LEU A 329 -10.45 -12.03 -3.00
CA LEU A 329 -10.65 -13.35 -3.60
C LEU A 329 -10.36 -13.36 -5.11
N ARG A 330 -10.53 -12.23 -5.81
CA ARG A 330 -10.15 -12.09 -7.22
C ARG A 330 -8.67 -12.43 -7.48
N TYR A 331 -7.80 -12.06 -6.56
CA TYR A 331 -6.37 -12.34 -6.66
C TYR A 331 -5.98 -13.75 -6.18
N CYS A 332 -6.87 -14.48 -5.51
CA CYS A 332 -6.62 -15.84 -5.00
C CYS A 332 -6.56 -16.93 -6.08
N ARG A 333 -6.45 -16.55 -7.35
CA ARG A 333 -6.18 -17.44 -8.49
C ARG A 333 -4.86 -17.14 -9.18
N HIS A 334 -4.15 -16.10 -8.72
CA HIS A 334 -2.94 -15.63 -9.38
C HIS A 334 -1.70 -16.38 -8.95
N GLN A 335 -0.83 -16.64 -9.92
CA GLN A 335 0.45 -17.34 -9.77
C GLN A 335 1.55 -16.51 -10.41
N ARG A 336 1.79 -15.33 -9.81
CA ARG A 336 2.71 -14.31 -10.35
C ARG A 336 4.00 -14.29 -9.54
N VAL A 337 5.12 -14.26 -10.25
CA VAL A 337 6.42 -13.90 -9.70
C VAL A 337 6.83 -12.56 -10.28
N TYR A 338 7.39 -11.69 -9.45
CA TYR A 338 7.80 -10.35 -9.85
C TYR A 338 9.32 -10.32 -9.93
N ASP A 339 9.82 -9.92 -11.09
CA ASP A 339 11.22 -9.54 -11.24
C ASP A 339 11.50 -8.30 -10.38
N CYS A 340 12.59 -8.28 -9.63
CA CYS A 340 13.01 -7.13 -8.84
C CYS A 340 14.48 -6.79 -9.12
N SER A 341 14.97 -7.14 -10.31
CA SER A 341 16.39 -7.03 -10.67
C SER A 341 16.90 -5.59 -10.60
N ASN A 342 16.11 -4.60 -11.08
CA ASN A 342 16.46 -3.19 -10.97
C ASN A 342 16.45 -2.75 -9.50
N ALA A 343 15.45 -3.17 -8.72
CA ALA A 343 15.37 -2.80 -7.30
C ALA A 343 16.56 -3.34 -6.52
N THR A 344 16.92 -4.61 -6.71
CA THR A 344 18.10 -5.23 -6.09
C THR A 344 19.39 -4.54 -6.51
N ALA A 345 19.56 -4.26 -7.81
CA ALA A 345 20.71 -3.52 -8.31
C ALA A 345 20.78 -2.11 -7.73
N ALA A 346 19.62 -1.50 -7.44
CA ALA A 346 19.47 -0.17 -6.87
C ALA A 346 19.76 -0.06 -5.37
N THR A 347 19.74 -1.19 -4.65
CA THR A 347 19.89 -1.20 -3.19
C THR A 347 21.02 -2.13 -2.73
N PRO A 348 22.28 -1.89 -3.15
CA PRO A 348 23.39 -2.73 -2.71
C PRO A 348 23.52 -2.70 -1.18
N GLY A 349 23.76 -3.87 -0.60
CA GLY A 349 23.89 -4.05 0.85
C GLY A 349 22.59 -3.86 1.64
N LEU A 350 21.43 -3.75 0.99
CA LEU A 350 20.16 -3.87 1.68
C LEU A 350 19.92 -5.35 2.01
N ALA A 351 19.62 -5.65 3.27
CA ALA A 351 19.29 -7.01 3.68
C ALA A 351 18.02 -7.50 2.98
N ASP A 352 17.96 -8.80 2.70
CA ASP A 352 16.76 -9.43 2.17
C ASP A 352 15.56 -9.18 3.10
N PRO A 353 14.33 -9.05 2.55
CA PRO A 353 13.15 -8.89 3.38
C PRO A 353 12.96 -10.10 4.29
N ALA A 354 12.50 -9.84 5.52
CA ALA A 354 12.17 -10.89 6.47
C ALA A 354 11.11 -11.85 5.89
N PRO A 355 11.16 -13.16 6.25
CA PRO A 355 10.17 -14.12 5.79
C PRO A 355 8.74 -13.73 6.17
N ILE A 356 7.80 -13.93 5.25
CA ILE A 356 6.36 -13.81 5.51
C ILE A 356 5.85 -15.15 6.06
N ASP A 357 6.08 -15.39 7.35
CA ASP A 357 5.66 -16.61 8.04
C ASP A 357 4.32 -16.44 8.78
N ALA A 358 3.90 -17.48 9.52
CA ALA A 358 2.65 -17.45 10.27
C ALA A 358 2.63 -16.38 11.38
N VAL A 359 3.78 -16.01 11.95
CA VAL A 359 3.87 -14.96 12.98
C VAL A 359 3.63 -13.61 12.32
N PHE A 360 4.30 -13.33 11.20
CA PHE A 360 4.09 -12.13 10.41
C PHE A 360 2.62 -11.98 10.00
N LEU A 361 2.04 -13.04 9.41
CA LEU A 361 0.67 -13.01 8.90
C LEU A 361 -0.35 -12.76 10.02
N ARG A 362 -0.17 -13.34 11.21
CA ARG A 362 -1.02 -13.05 12.38
C ARG A 362 -0.93 -11.59 12.80
N GLY A 363 0.28 -11.06 12.89
CA GLY A 363 0.51 -9.64 13.20
C GLY A 363 -0.19 -8.74 12.19
N ALA A 364 0.04 -8.99 10.90
CA ALA A 364 -0.54 -8.24 9.79
C ALA A 364 -2.08 -8.29 9.73
N LEU A 365 -2.68 -9.41 10.14
CA LEU A 365 -4.14 -9.57 10.24
C LEU A 365 -4.71 -9.00 11.56
N GLY A 366 -3.88 -8.45 12.44
CA GLY A 366 -4.34 -7.95 13.74
C GLY A 366 -4.79 -9.04 14.71
N PHE A 367 -4.33 -10.28 14.51
CA PHE A 367 -4.68 -11.41 15.37
C PHE A 367 -3.77 -11.45 16.59
N ALA A 368 -4.34 -11.71 17.76
CA ALA A 368 -3.57 -11.85 19.00
C ALA A 368 -2.53 -12.97 18.87
N CYS A 369 -1.33 -12.75 19.39
CA CYS A 369 -0.31 -13.80 19.49
C CYS A 369 -0.66 -14.74 20.66
N PRO A 370 -0.59 -16.07 20.51
CA PRO A 370 -0.96 -17.01 21.57
C PRO A 370 -0.16 -16.85 22.88
N ASP A 371 1.05 -16.29 22.81
CA ASP A 371 1.99 -16.22 23.93
C ASP A 371 2.10 -14.83 24.59
N ALA A 372 1.13 -13.94 24.35
CA ALA A 372 1.00 -12.75 25.18
C ALA A 372 0.39 -13.13 26.54
N HIS A 373 1.19 -13.75 27.41
CA HIS A 373 0.88 -13.78 28.82
C HIS A 373 0.64 -12.34 29.30
N PRO A 374 -0.43 -12.06 30.06
CA PRO A 374 -0.59 -10.75 30.65
C PRO A 374 0.67 -10.49 31.48
N SER A 375 1.36 -9.40 31.17
CA SER A 375 2.46 -8.89 31.99
C SER A 375 1.98 -8.91 33.43
N ARG A 376 2.57 -9.79 34.24
CA ARG A 376 2.33 -9.80 35.68
C ARG A 376 2.78 -8.44 36.19
N THR A 377 1.81 -7.58 36.46
CA THR A 377 2.00 -6.42 37.33
C THR A 377 2.38 -6.97 38.70
N SER A 378 3.65 -6.82 39.06
CA SER A 378 4.13 -6.89 40.44
C SER A 378 4.51 -5.49 40.88
#